data_AF-A0AAV7PJH3-F1
#
_entry.id   AF-A0AAV7PJH3-F1
#
_cell.length_a   1.000
_cell.length_b   1.000
_cell.length_c   1.000
_cell.angle_alpha   90.00
_cell.angle_beta   90.00
_cell.angle_gamma   90.00
#
_symmetry.space_group_name_H-M   'P 1'
#
loop_
_entity.id
_entity.type
_entity.pdbx_description
1 polymer ?
#
loop_
_entity_poly.entity_id
_entity_poly.type
_entity_poly.pdbx_seq_one_letter_code
_entity_poly.pdbx_strand_id
1 'polypeptide(L)'
;MEQDLKGPTDLHPRLATPPNTSDPNIAALNLKQWLGDCANTLAPLRKSTNTSKKAPWFTVDLQTSKRECRKTESSWHQEQTESNHAALKTAIRKHHQLIQTTKRSFYKERIDHNAHNSKELFSIIKELTNPNSCSADPPFFTTILRTSTAVLPP
;
A
#
# COMPACT_ATOMS: atom_id res chain seq x y z
N MET A 1 6.14 23.31 -53.23
CA MET A 1 5.16 22.27 -52.88
C MET A 1 5.88 21.27 -51.99
N GLU A 2 5.94 21.54 -50.70
CA GLU A 2 6.44 20.57 -49.72
C GLU A 2 5.31 20.38 -48.72
N GLN A 3 4.79 19.16 -48.72
CA GLN A 3 3.72 18.75 -47.83
C GLN A 3 4.37 18.21 -46.55
N ASP A 4 4.26 18.95 -45.46
CA ASP A 4 4.60 18.42 -44.15
C ASP A 4 3.40 17.66 -43.58
N LEU A 5 3.63 16.37 -43.34
CA LEU A 5 2.67 15.41 -42.84
C LEU A 5 2.09 15.87 -41.49
N LYS A 6 0.79 16.14 -41.47
CA LYS A 6 -0.02 16.19 -40.25
C LYS A 6 -0.12 14.77 -39.67
N GLY A 7 0.81 14.41 -38.79
CA GLY A 7 0.74 13.15 -38.02
C GLY A 7 -0.52 13.08 -37.13
N PRO A 8 -0.95 11.87 -36.72
CA PRO A 8 -2.22 11.67 -36.03
C PRO A 8 -2.19 12.42 -34.70
N THR A 9 -2.97 13.49 -34.62
CA THR A 9 -3.14 14.30 -33.42
C THR A 9 -4.17 13.63 -32.53
N ASP A 10 -3.86 12.42 -32.03
CA ASP A 10 -4.69 11.74 -31.04
C ASP A 10 -4.00 11.74 -29.67
N LEU A 11 -3.31 12.84 -29.36
CA LEU A 11 -3.02 13.19 -27.97
C LEU A 11 -4.29 13.78 -27.38
N HIS A 12 -4.71 13.24 -26.24
CA HIS A 12 -5.85 13.72 -25.46
C HIS A 12 -5.86 15.26 -25.45
N PRO A 13 -6.99 15.95 -25.74
CA PRO A 13 -7.04 17.40 -25.96
C PRO A 13 -6.56 18.27 -24.78
N ARG A 14 -6.16 17.66 -23.66
CA ARG A 14 -5.62 18.29 -22.46
C ARG A 14 -4.09 18.21 -22.34
N LEU A 15 -3.40 17.59 -23.30
CA LEU A 15 -1.93 17.55 -23.39
C LEU A 15 -1.42 18.50 -24.50
N ALA A 16 -2.08 19.63 -24.69
CA ALA A 16 -1.63 20.66 -25.63
C ALA A 16 -0.21 21.12 -25.26
N THR A 17 0.62 21.45 -26.25
CA THR A 17 1.96 22.00 -26.00
C THR A 17 1.87 23.34 -25.26
N PRO A 18 2.83 23.66 -24.36
CA PRO A 18 2.82 24.94 -23.66
C PRO A 18 2.92 26.12 -24.64
N PRO A 19 2.40 27.31 -24.29
CA PRO A 19 2.48 28.49 -25.14
C PRO A 19 3.93 28.83 -25.48
N ASN A 20 4.27 28.90 -26.77
CA ASN A 20 5.59 29.34 -27.22
C ASN A 20 5.71 30.86 -27.00
N THR A 21 6.69 31.29 -26.21
CA THR A 21 6.96 32.70 -25.89
C THR A 21 8.46 32.96 -26.00
N SER A 22 8.81 34.08 -26.62
CA SER A 22 10.21 34.49 -26.85
C SER A 22 10.94 34.96 -25.59
N ASP A 23 10.21 35.38 -24.55
CA ASP A 23 10.77 35.76 -23.24
C ASP A 23 11.04 34.50 -22.39
N PRO A 24 12.31 34.20 -22.04
CA PRO A 24 12.66 32.99 -21.30
C PRO A 24 12.05 32.95 -19.89
N ASN A 25 11.81 34.09 -19.25
CA ASN A 25 11.28 34.13 -17.90
C ASN A 25 9.77 33.78 -17.89
N ILE A 26 9.04 34.27 -18.89
CA ILE A 26 7.63 33.95 -19.10
C ILE A 26 7.48 32.48 -19.54
N ALA A 27 8.39 31.98 -20.37
CA ALA A 27 8.40 30.58 -20.79
C ALA A 27 8.55 29.61 -19.62
N ALA A 28 9.42 29.92 -18.65
CA ALA A 28 9.62 29.09 -17.46
C ALA A 28 8.37 29.04 -16.56
N LEU A 29 7.67 30.17 -16.39
CA LEU A 29 6.42 30.24 -15.63
C LEU A 29 5.31 29.43 -16.32
N ASN A 30 5.17 29.57 -17.63
CA ASN A 30 4.19 28.84 -18.42
C ASN A 30 4.41 27.32 -18.36
N LEU A 31 5.67 26.87 -18.46
CA LEU A 31 6.03 25.46 -18.34
C LEU A 31 5.66 24.90 -16.96
N LYS A 32 6.00 25.63 -15.89
CA LYS A 32 5.70 25.21 -14.52
C LYS A 32 4.20 25.07 -14.30
N GLN A 33 3.40 26.03 -14.77
CA GLN A 33 1.95 25.98 -14.67
C GLN A 33 1.38 24.80 -15.46
N TRP A 34 1.84 24.61 -16.70
CA TRP A 34 1.40 23.52 -17.57
C TRP A 34 1.70 22.13 -17.01
N LEU A 35 2.90 21.92 -16.44
CA LEU A 35 3.26 20.66 -15.77
C LEU A 35 2.36 20.41 -14.55
N GLY A 36 2.04 21.47 -13.79
CA GLY A 36 1.10 21.39 -12.68
C GLY A 36 -0.30 20.97 -13.13
N ASP A 37 -0.80 21.55 -14.22
CA ASP A 37 -2.12 21.25 -14.77
C ASP A 37 -2.20 19.84 -15.36
N CYS A 38 -1.14 19.40 -16.05
CA CYS A 38 -1.00 18.03 -16.53
C CYS A 38 -0.98 17.04 -15.36
N ALA A 39 -0.16 17.29 -14.33
CA ALA A 39 -0.08 16.45 -13.15
C ALA A 39 -1.44 16.36 -12.42
N ASN A 40 -2.13 17.48 -12.26
CA ASN A 40 -3.45 17.52 -11.64
C ASN A 40 -4.53 16.81 -12.48
N THR A 41 -4.41 16.84 -13.81
CA THR A 41 -5.36 16.17 -14.72
C THR A 41 -5.14 14.65 -14.75
N LEU A 42 -3.87 14.23 -14.86
CA LEU A 42 -3.50 12.82 -14.97
C LEU A 42 -3.55 12.10 -13.62
N ALA A 43 -3.19 12.79 -12.55
CA ALA A 43 -3.11 12.26 -11.20
C ALA A 43 -3.64 13.29 -10.20
N PRO A 44 -4.95 13.60 -10.21
CA PRO A 44 -5.54 14.52 -9.25
C PRO A 44 -5.24 14.03 -7.84
N LEU A 45 -4.74 14.93 -7.00
CA LEU A 45 -4.37 14.61 -5.62
C LEU A 45 -5.65 14.32 -4.81
N ARG A 46 -6.09 13.06 -4.84
CA ARG A 46 -7.25 12.61 -4.07
C ARG A 46 -6.83 12.43 -2.62
N LYS A 47 -7.49 13.13 -1.71
CA LYS A 47 -7.40 12.82 -0.27
C LYS A 47 -7.89 11.39 -0.08
N SER A 48 -7.05 10.53 0.47
CA SER A 48 -7.41 9.14 0.74
C SER A 48 -8.59 9.09 1.70
N THR A 49 -9.78 8.77 1.19
CA THR A 49 -11.01 8.55 1.98
C THR A 49 -11.05 7.14 2.55
N ASN A 50 -9.90 6.50 2.74
CA ASN A 50 -9.82 5.11 3.16
C ASN A 50 -10.12 4.99 4.67
N THR A 51 -11.37 5.25 5.03
CA THR A 51 -12.00 4.93 6.31
C THR A 51 -12.42 3.46 6.32
N SER A 52 -11.58 2.57 5.76
CA SER A 52 -11.74 1.14 5.99
C SER A 52 -11.72 0.92 7.50
N LYS A 53 -12.86 0.49 8.04
CA LYS A 53 -13.02 0.26 9.47
C LYS A 53 -11.98 -0.78 9.85
N LYS A 54 -10.95 -0.34 10.58
CA LYS A 54 -9.93 -1.24 11.12
C LYS A 54 -10.67 -2.33 11.88
N ALA A 55 -10.28 -3.58 11.67
CA ALA A 55 -10.91 -4.68 12.37
C ALA A 55 -10.81 -4.43 13.90
N PRO A 56 -11.84 -4.79 14.68
CA PRO A 56 -11.86 -4.48 16.12
C PRO A 56 -10.66 -5.03 16.91
N TRP A 57 -10.06 -6.12 16.45
CA TRP A 57 -8.86 -6.72 17.03
C TRP A 57 -7.54 -6.02 16.66
N PHE A 58 -7.57 -4.99 15.81
CA PHE A 58 -6.36 -4.32 15.32
C PHE A 58 -5.90 -3.21 16.27
N THR A 59 -5.05 -3.58 17.22
CA THR A 59 -4.54 -2.72 18.29
C THR A 59 -3.43 -1.75 17.86
N VAL A 60 -3.05 -0.83 18.75
CA VAL A 60 -1.93 0.10 18.53
C VAL A 60 -0.60 -0.66 18.43
N ASP A 61 -0.41 -1.74 19.20
CA ASP A 61 0.80 -2.56 19.18
C ASP A 61 1.05 -3.21 17.81
N LEU A 62 -0.03 -3.61 17.13
CA LEU A 62 0.04 -4.11 15.76
C LEU A 62 0.48 -3.01 14.79
N GLN A 63 0.07 -1.76 15.02
CA GLN A 63 0.48 -0.63 14.19
C GLN A 63 1.95 -0.29 14.38
N THR A 64 2.44 -0.27 15.62
CA THR A 64 3.86 -0.03 15.93
C THR A 64 4.72 -1.15 15.37
N SER A 65 4.34 -2.41 15.57
CA SER A 65 5.05 -3.55 14.97
C SER A 65 5.07 -3.48 13.43
N LYS A 66 3.97 -3.08 12.80
CA LYS A 66 3.94 -2.88 11.33
C LYS A 66 4.90 -1.77 10.87
N ARG A 67 5.00 -0.68 11.63
CA ARG A 67 5.97 0.40 11.35
C ARG A 67 7.41 -0.07 11.52
N GLU A 68 7.68 -0.89 12.53
CA GLU A 68 8.98 -1.52 12.77
C GLU A 68 9.42 -2.36 11.56
N CYS A 69 8.53 -3.22 11.02
CA CYS A 69 8.83 -4.00 9.83
C CYS A 69 9.19 -3.12 8.62
N ARG A 70 8.43 -2.04 8.37
CA ARG A 70 8.71 -1.11 7.27
C ARG A 70 10.04 -0.39 7.44
N LYS A 71 10.41 -0.03 8.68
CA LYS A 71 11.70 0.59 8.99
C LYS A 71 12.84 -0.37 8.65
N THR A 72 12.76 -1.62 9.11
CA THR A 72 13.77 -2.64 8.82
C THR A 72 13.85 -2.98 7.33
N GLU A 73 12.71 -2.97 6.63
CA GLU A 73 12.63 -3.18 5.18
C GLU A 73 13.33 -2.05 4.43
N SER A 74 13.10 -0.81 4.84
CA SER A 74 13.75 0.37 4.25
C SER A 74 15.26 0.33 4.45
N SER A 75 15.75 -0.04 5.64
CA SER A 75 17.18 -0.24 5.90
C SER A 75 17.79 -1.38 5.06
N TRP A 76 17.05 -2.47 4.83
CA TRP A 76 17.49 -3.54 3.94
C TRP A 76 17.62 -3.08 2.49
N HIS A 77 16.67 -2.29 1.98
CA HIS A 77 16.76 -1.75 0.63
C HIS A 77 17.91 -0.75 0.44
N GLN A 78 18.34 -0.06 1.50
CA GLN A 78 19.44 0.90 1.46
C GLN A 78 20.82 0.23 1.46
N GLU A 79 21.06 -0.69 2.39
CA GLU A 79 22.40 -1.23 2.65
C GLU A 79 22.58 -2.69 2.18
N GLN A 80 21.49 -3.38 1.80
CA GLN A 80 21.46 -4.77 1.29
C GLN A 80 22.34 -5.78 2.04
N THR A 81 22.53 -5.57 3.34
CA THR A 81 23.40 -6.40 4.18
C THR A 81 22.62 -7.56 4.80
N GLU A 82 23.28 -8.71 4.99
CA GLU A 82 22.64 -9.91 5.56
C GLU A 82 22.09 -9.68 6.98
N SER A 83 22.77 -8.85 7.79
CA SER A 83 22.29 -8.43 9.11
C SER A 83 20.92 -7.74 9.03
N ASN A 84 20.76 -6.80 8.09
CA ASN A 84 19.50 -6.08 7.88
C ASN A 84 18.39 -7.01 7.35
N HIS A 85 18.75 -7.97 6.50
CA HIS A 85 17.82 -8.99 6.03
C HIS A 85 17.34 -9.92 7.17
N ALA A 86 18.23 -10.35 8.06
CA ALA A 86 17.89 -11.12 9.24
C ALA A 86 17.00 -10.34 10.22
N ALA A 87 17.28 -9.03 10.40
CA ALA A 87 16.45 -8.14 11.20
C ALA A 87 15.03 -8.00 10.62
N LEU A 88 14.90 -7.83 9.29
CA LEU A 88 13.62 -7.78 8.60
C LEU A 88 12.82 -9.09 8.80
N LYS A 89 13.45 -10.24 8.60
CA LYS A 89 12.80 -11.55 8.84
C LYS A 89 12.29 -11.68 10.28
N THR A 90 13.07 -11.21 11.24
CA THR A 90 12.70 -11.24 12.66
C THR A 90 11.51 -10.32 12.94
N ALA A 91 11.53 -9.09 12.41
CA ALA A 91 10.42 -8.15 12.54
C ALA A 91 9.12 -8.70 11.95
N ILE A 92 9.18 -9.31 10.75
CA ILE A 92 8.02 -9.93 10.10
C ILE A 92 7.46 -11.08 10.96
N ARG A 93 8.31 -11.98 11.46
CA ARG A 93 7.88 -13.10 12.32
C ARG A 93 7.21 -12.60 13.59
N LYS A 94 7.81 -11.62 14.25
CA LYS A 94 7.25 -10.96 15.45
C LYS A 94 5.88 -10.35 15.15
N HIS A 95 5.73 -9.66 14.02
CA HIS A 95 4.45 -9.10 13.60
C HIS A 95 3.38 -10.17 13.39
N HIS A 96 3.71 -11.27 12.69
CA HIS A 96 2.77 -12.37 12.47
C HIS A 96 2.34 -13.05 13.78
N GLN A 97 3.29 -13.31 14.69
CA GLN A 97 2.98 -13.86 16.01
C GLN A 97 2.08 -12.94 16.82
N LEU A 98 2.32 -11.63 16.75
CA LEU A 98 1.49 -10.63 17.42
C LEU A 98 0.07 -10.63 16.84
N ILE A 99 -0.09 -10.68 15.51
CA ILE A 99 -1.41 -10.81 14.87
C ILE A 99 -2.15 -12.02 15.39
N GLN A 100 -1.50 -13.19 15.37
CA GLN A 100 -2.13 -14.45 15.80
C GLN A 100 -2.56 -14.38 17.27
N THR A 101 -1.69 -13.86 18.14
CA THR A 101 -1.95 -13.76 19.58
C THR A 101 -3.09 -12.79 19.87
N THR A 102 -3.05 -11.60 19.27
CA THR A 102 -4.09 -10.58 19.46
C THR A 102 -5.44 -11.03 18.91
N LYS A 103 -5.48 -11.60 17.69
CA LYS A 103 -6.71 -12.18 17.14
C LYS A 103 -7.27 -13.28 18.04
N ARG A 104 -6.42 -14.19 18.51
CA ARG A 104 -6.83 -15.29 19.39
C ARG A 104 -7.42 -14.78 20.70
N SER A 105 -6.78 -13.81 21.36
CA SER A 105 -7.29 -13.21 22.60
C SER A 105 -8.64 -12.56 22.37
N PHE A 106 -8.76 -11.74 21.32
CA PHE A 106 -10.00 -11.04 20.99
C PHE A 106 -11.18 -11.99 20.76
N TYR A 107 -11.02 -13.01 19.91
CA TYR A 107 -12.11 -13.95 19.66
C TYR A 107 -12.38 -14.85 20.86
N LYS A 108 -11.35 -15.20 21.65
CA LYS A 108 -11.54 -15.94 22.91
C LYS A 108 -12.41 -15.15 23.89
N GLU A 109 -12.06 -13.89 24.16
CA GLU A 109 -12.85 -13.00 25.03
C GLU A 109 -14.27 -12.81 24.50
N ARG A 110 -14.43 -12.65 23.18
CA ARG A 110 -15.75 -12.52 22.55
C ARG A 110 -16.60 -13.78 22.68
N ILE A 111 -15.99 -14.96 22.59
CA ILE A 111 -16.67 -16.26 22.80
C ILE A 111 -17.06 -16.41 24.27
N ASP A 112 -16.12 -16.18 25.20
CA ASP A 112 -16.34 -16.31 26.64
C ASP A 112 -17.46 -15.36 27.12
N HIS A 113 -17.48 -14.12 26.61
CA HIS A 113 -18.52 -13.14 26.93
C HIS A 113 -19.90 -13.50 26.36
N ASN A 114 -19.96 -14.20 25.21
CA ASN A 114 -21.20 -14.57 24.53
C ASN A 114 -21.52 -16.06 24.65
N ALA A 115 -20.98 -16.76 25.66
CA ALA A 115 -21.09 -18.21 25.79
C ALA A 115 -22.53 -18.74 25.82
N HIS A 116 -23.48 -17.92 26.31
CA HIS A 116 -24.90 -18.27 26.39
C HIS A 116 -25.74 -17.76 25.21
N ASN A 117 -25.13 -17.08 24.24
CA ASN A 117 -25.80 -16.52 23.07
C ASN A 117 -25.39 -17.29 21.81
N SER A 118 -26.15 -18.34 21.49
CA SER A 118 -25.89 -19.21 20.34
C SER A 118 -25.83 -18.44 19.01
N LYS A 119 -26.67 -17.40 18.83
CA LYS A 119 -26.68 -16.58 17.62
C LYS A 119 -25.34 -15.87 17.39
N GLU A 120 -24.76 -15.29 18.45
CA GLU A 120 -23.44 -14.65 18.38
C GLU A 120 -22.33 -15.68 18.14
N LEU A 121 -22.38 -16.84 18.80
CA LEU A 121 -21.39 -17.91 18.57
C LEU A 121 -21.38 -18.38 17.11
N PHE A 122 -22.56 -18.62 16.51
CA PHE A 122 -22.65 -18.97 15.09
C PHE A 122 -22.21 -17.83 14.17
N SER A 123 -22.45 -16.57 14.55
CA SER A 123 -21.94 -15.39 13.84
C SER A 123 -20.40 -15.36 13.85
N ILE A 124 -19.78 -15.62 15.01
CA ILE A 124 -18.32 -15.70 15.16
C ILE A 124 -17.75 -16.85 14.31
N ILE A 125 -18.36 -18.04 14.36
CA ILE A 125 -17.95 -19.18 13.51
C ILE A 125 -18.02 -18.78 12.04
N LYS A 126 -19.13 -18.17 11.61
CA LYS A 126 -19.30 -17.67 10.24
C LYS A 126 -18.21 -16.66 9.88
N GLU A 127 -17.84 -15.75 10.77
CA GLU A 127 -16.77 -14.77 10.53
C GLU A 127 -15.39 -15.42 10.36
N LEU A 128 -15.11 -16.47 11.15
CA LEU A 128 -13.84 -17.21 11.13
C LEU A 128 -13.71 -18.18 9.95
N THR A 129 -14.81 -18.77 9.48
CA THR A 129 -14.80 -19.76 8.38
C THR A 129 -14.95 -19.13 7.00
N ASN A 130 -15.35 -17.86 6.90
CA ASN A 130 -15.47 -17.17 5.63
C ASN A 130 -14.16 -16.41 5.30
N PRO A 131 -13.46 -16.78 4.22
CA PRO A 131 -12.21 -16.11 3.85
C PRO A 131 -12.41 -14.64 3.44
N ASN A 132 -13.64 -14.27 3.06
CA ASN A 132 -13.98 -12.93 2.57
C ASN A 132 -14.46 -11.96 3.66
N SER A 133 -14.84 -12.44 4.85
CA SER A 133 -15.29 -11.56 5.96
C SER A 133 -14.12 -10.98 6.76
N CYS A 134 -12.96 -11.63 6.73
CA CYS A 134 -11.76 -11.18 7.42
C CYS A 134 -10.77 -10.50 6.43
N SER A 135 -11.23 -9.52 5.63
CA SER A 135 -10.36 -8.83 4.65
C SER A 135 -9.34 -7.87 5.26
N ALA A 136 -9.13 -7.95 6.59
CA ALA A 136 -8.19 -7.13 7.33
C ALA A 136 -6.82 -7.80 7.53
N ASP A 137 -6.53 -8.92 6.86
CA ASP A 137 -5.15 -9.39 6.75
C ASP A 137 -4.37 -8.36 5.91
N PRO A 138 -3.45 -7.59 6.51
CA PRO A 138 -2.76 -6.56 5.76
C PRO A 138 -1.90 -7.25 4.69
N PRO A 139 -2.12 -6.98 3.39
CA PRO A 139 -1.36 -7.58 2.31
C PRO A 139 0.01 -6.90 2.20
N PHE A 140 0.88 -7.11 3.19
CA PHE A 140 2.19 -6.45 3.23
C PHE A 140 3.38 -7.40 3.11
N PHE A 141 3.29 -8.69 3.48
CA PHE A 141 4.48 -9.56 3.54
C PHE A 141 4.49 -10.79 2.63
N THR A 142 3.43 -11.07 1.87
CA THR A 142 3.41 -12.25 0.99
C THR A 142 4.22 -12.08 -0.30
N THR A 143 4.56 -10.84 -0.68
CA THR A 143 5.32 -10.59 -1.92
C THR A 143 6.84 -10.66 -1.73
N ILE A 144 7.37 -10.25 -0.57
CA ILE A 144 8.82 -10.06 -0.39
C ILE A 144 9.57 -11.38 -0.21
N LEU A 145 8.95 -12.40 0.39
CA LEU A 145 9.61 -13.70 0.65
C LEU A 145 9.46 -14.72 -0.49
N ARG A 146 8.72 -14.42 -1.56
CA ARG A 146 8.49 -15.35 -2.68
C ARG A 146 9.55 -15.23 -3.80
N THR A 147 10.32 -14.14 -3.87
CA THR A 147 11.31 -13.93 -4.94
C THR A 147 12.73 -14.40 -4.58
N SER A 148 12.96 -14.94 -3.38
CA SER A 148 14.24 -15.56 -3.01
C SER A 148 14.36 -16.99 -3.56
N THR A 149 14.10 -17.18 -4.85
CA THR A 149 14.50 -18.35 -5.65
C THR A 149 14.50 -17.92 -7.12
N ALA A 150 15.35 -16.97 -7.48
CA ALA A 150 15.69 -16.71 -8.88
C ALA A 150 17.06 -16.03 -8.96
N VAL A 151 18.06 -16.85 -9.29
CA VAL A 151 19.27 -16.49 -10.04
C VAL A 151 20.31 -15.63 -9.29
N LEU A 152 21.25 -16.31 -8.62
CA LEU A 152 22.65 -15.86 -8.57
C LEU A 152 23.31 -16.24 -9.90
N PRO A 153 24.05 -15.34 -10.59
CA PRO A 153 24.91 -15.74 -11.71
C PRO A 153 26.21 -16.38 -11.20
N PRO A 154 26.87 -17.21 -12.04
CA PRO A 154 28.11 -17.93 -11.71
C PRO A 154 29.33 -17.03 -11.57
#